data_AF-A0A1V4RQ33-F1
#
_entry.id   AF-A0A1V4RQ33-F1
#
_cell.length_a   1.000
_cell.length_b   1.000
_cell.length_c   1.000
_cell.angle_alpha   90.00
_cell.angle_beta   90.00
_cell.angle_gamma   90.00
#
_symmetry.space_group_name_H-M   'P 1'
#
loop_
_entity.id
_entity.type
_entity.pdbx_description
1 polymer ?
#
loop_
_entity_poly.entity_id
_entity_poly.type
_entity_poly.pdbx_seq_one_letter_code
_entity_poly.pdbx_strand_id
1 'polypeptide(L)'
;TQAAGVRQVFGTMTKPFHAGKCAMDGVLSALLAEKGFTSSKEIIEGELGLFSVLTETPNEEIVLQDLGSKYHLLDMCFKPYATCA
;
A
#
# COMPACT_ATOMS: atom_id res chain seq x y z
N THR A 1 -7.67 1.92 7.31
CA THR A 1 -8.81 2.59 6.64
C THR A 1 -8.40 3.70 5.67
N GLN A 2 -7.14 4.16 5.64
CA GLN A 2 -6.74 5.35 4.85
C GLN A 2 -6.28 5.04 3.41
N ALA A 3 -6.19 3.77 3.01
CA ALA A 3 -5.74 3.39 1.67
C ALA A 3 -6.70 3.94 0.60
N ALA A 4 -6.17 4.70 -0.36
CA ALA A 4 -6.94 5.37 -1.40
C ALA A 4 -6.07 5.74 -2.61
N GLY A 5 -6.70 6.29 -3.65
CA GLY A 5 -6.05 6.79 -4.86
C GLY A 5 -6.58 6.07 -6.10
N VAL A 6 -7.10 6.82 -7.07
CA VAL A 6 -7.67 6.27 -8.30
C VAL A 6 -6.86 6.68 -9.52
N ARG A 7 -6.74 5.79 -10.51
CA ARG A 7 -5.92 6.02 -11.71
C ARG A 7 -6.42 7.16 -12.61
N GLN A 8 -7.70 7.51 -12.51
CA GLN A 8 -8.32 8.56 -13.35
C GLN A 8 -7.62 9.92 -13.27
N VAL A 9 -6.91 10.21 -12.17
CA VAL A 9 -6.26 11.51 -11.96
C VAL A 9 -4.90 11.65 -12.66
N PHE A 10 -4.45 10.62 -13.37
CA PHE A 10 -3.14 10.62 -14.05
C PHE A 10 -3.07 11.77 -15.07
N GLY A 11 -1.92 12.46 -15.09
CA GLY A 11 -1.73 13.68 -15.90
C GLY A 11 -2.01 14.98 -15.14
N THR A 12 -2.52 14.91 -13.90
CA THR A 12 -2.72 16.07 -13.04
C THR A 12 -1.74 16.10 -11.87
N MET A 13 -1.73 17.22 -11.12
CA MET A 13 -0.96 17.35 -9.86
C MET A 13 -1.39 16.33 -8.78
N THR A 14 -2.57 15.72 -8.90
CA THR A 14 -3.07 14.75 -7.92
C THR A 14 -2.28 13.43 -7.97
N LYS A 15 -1.71 13.05 -9.12
CA LYS A 15 -0.89 11.83 -9.22
C LYS A 15 0.30 11.85 -8.23
N PRO A 16 1.18 12.86 -8.23
CA PRO A 16 2.25 12.90 -7.23
C PRO A 16 1.72 13.17 -5.82
N PHE A 17 0.59 13.86 -5.66
CA PHE A 17 -0.05 14.05 -4.36
C PHE A 17 -0.39 12.72 -3.67
N HIS A 18 -0.78 11.68 -4.42
CA HIS A 18 -1.04 10.34 -3.85
C HIS A 18 0.16 9.79 -3.05
N ALA A 19 1.39 9.95 -3.56
CA ALA A 19 2.57 9.45 -2.87
C ALA A 19 2.82 10.21 -1.54
N GLY A 20 2.68 11.54 -1.57
CA GLY A 20 2.78 12.37 -0.36
C GLY A 20 1.69 12.04 0.67
N LYS A 21 0.45 11.87 0.22
CA LYS A 21 -0.68 11.51 1.07
C LYS A 21 -0.51 10.12 1.69
N CYS A 22 -0.06 9.14 0.90
CA CYS A 22 0.27 7.80 1.38
C CYS A 22 1.34 7.82 2.49
N ALA A 23 2.42 8.57 2.30
CA ALA A 23 3.47 8.72 3.32
C ALA A 23 2.94 9.35 4.61
N MET A 24 2.14 10.41 4.50
CA MET A 24 1.50 11.06 5.65
C MET A 24 0.57 10.12 6.41
N ASP A 25 -0.29 9.38 5.71
CA ASP A 25 -1.23 8.45 6.33
C ASP A 25 -0.52 7.27 7.01
N GLY A 26 0.60 6.78 6.46
CA GLY A 26 1.42 5.75 7.08
C GLY A 26 2.03 6.20 8.41
N VAL A 27 2.67 7.38 8.43
CA VAL A 27 3.25 7.96 9.65
C VAL A 27 2.16 8.20 10.70
N LEU A 28 1.03 8.80 10.30
CA LEU A 28 -0.08 9.03 11.20
C LEU A 28 -0.62 7.73 11.81
N SER A 29 -0.78 6.68 11.00
CA SER A 29 -1.28 5.37 11.47
C SER A 29 -0.35 4.74 12.48
N ALA A 30 0.96 4.79 12.25
CA ALA A 30 1.96 4.27 13.18
C ALA A 30 1.96 5.03 14.52
N LEU A 31 1.91 6.36 14.48
CA LEU A 31 1.86 7.20 15.68
C LEU A 31 0.56 7.02 16.48
N LEU A 32 -0.56 6.81 15.80
CA LEU A 32 -1.83 6.49 16.46
C LEU A 32 -1.73 5.13 17.17
N ALA A 33 -1.19 4.11 16.50
CA ALA A 33 -1.01 2.78 17.09
C ALA A 33 -0.06 2.81 18.30
N GLU A 34 1.05 3.58 18.21
CA GLU A 34 1.97 3.80 19.33
C GLU A 34 1.26 4.39 20.57
N LYS A 35 0.28 5.28 20.35
CA LYS A 35 -0.52 5.89 21.41
C LYS A 35 -1.69 5.03 21.90
N GLY A 36 -1.77 3.77 21.47
CA GLY A 36 -2.81 2.83 21.88
C GLY A 36 -4.16 3.02 21.16
N PHE A 37 -4.19 3.74 20.04
CA PHE A 37 -5.38 3.80 19.19
C PHE A 37 -5.62 2.43 18.54
N THR A 38 -6.80 1.85 18.77
CA THR A 38 -7.13 0.48 18.33
C THR A 38 -7.79 0.44 16.95
N SER A 39 -7.65 -0.68 16.25
CA SER A 39 -8.40 -0.99 15.01
C SER A 39 -8.57 -2.50 14.85
N SER A 40 -9.10 -2.96 13.71
CA SER A 40 -9.16 -4.38 13.38
C SER A 40 -7.75 -4.99 13.32
N LYS A 41 -7.61 -6.20 13.87
CA LYS A 41 -6.37 -6.99 13.80
C LYS A 41 -6.24 -7.81 12.52
N GLU A 42 -7.32 -7.91 11.74
CA GLU A 42 -7.43 -8.72 10.53
C GLU A 42 -7.79 -7.81 9.33
N ILE A 43 -7.25 -6.59 9.30
CA ILE A 43 -7.63 -5.55 8.33
C ILE A 43 -7.22 -5.90 6.89
N ILE A 44 -6.33 -6.88 6.70
CA ILE A 44 -5.83 -7.29 5.39
C ILE A 44 -6.64 -8.50 4.87
N GLU A 45 -6.75 -9.53 5.70
CA GLU A 45 -7.22 -10.88 5.40
C GLU A 45 -8.64 -11.20 5.88
N GLY A 46 -9.21 -10.36 6.76
CA GLY A 46 -10.57 -10.56 7.25
C GLY A 46 -11.60 -10.57 6.12
N GLU A 47 -12.82 -11.04 6.41
CA GLU A 47 -13.90 -11.16 5.40
C GLU A 47 -14.14 -9.86 4.62
N LEU A 48 -14.09 -8.72 5.32
CA LEU A 48 -14.21 -7.36 4.76
C LEU A 48 -12.86 -6.62 4.74
N GLY A 49 -11.76 -7.37 4.71
CA GLY A 49 -10.39 -6.90 4.70
C GLY A 49 -9.95 -6.38 3.33
N LEU A 50 -8.73 -5.85 3.28
CA LEU A 50 -8.15 -5.22 2.10
C LEU A 50 -8.18 -6.14 0.86
N PHE A 51 -7.90 -7.42 1.06
CA PHE A 51 -7.92 -8.42 -0.01
C PHE A 51 -9.30 -8.54 -0.65
N SER A 52 -10.34 -8.82 0.13
CA SER A 52 -11.71 -8.95 -0.37
C SER A 52 -12.26 -7.66 -0.98
N VAL A 53 -11.81 -6.49 -0.49
CA VAL A 53 -12.31 -5.19 -0.97
C VAL A 53 -11.64 -4.75 -2.28
N LEU A 54 -10.38 -5.11 -2.50
CA LEU A 54 -9.60 -4.60 -3.65
C LEU A 54 -9.40 -5.63 -4.77
N THR A 55 -9.66 -6.90 -4.54
CA THR A 55 -9.52 -7.95 -5.57
C THR A 55 -10.60 -9.02 -5.43
N GLU A 56 -11.04 -9.56 -6.57
CA GLU A 56 -11.93 -10.71 -6.63
C GLU A 56 -11.19 -12.04 -6.40
N THR A 57 -9.87 -12.05 -6.59
CA THR A 57 -9.01 -13.23 -6.53
C THR A 57 -7.84 -13.03 -5.55
N PRO A 58 -8.12 -12.90 -4.24
CA PRO A 58 -7.06 -12.77 -3.26
C PRO A 58 -6.23 -14.05 -3.16
N ASN A 59 -4.91 -13.90 -3.09
CA ASN A 59 -3.98 -15.02 -2.92
C ASN A 59 -2.90 -14.63 -1.90
N GLU A 60 -3.06 -15.14 -0.67
CA GLU A 60 -2.14 -14.88 0.44
C GLU A 60 -0.79 -15.55 0.26
N GLU A 61 -0.74 -16.69 -0.44
CA GLU A 61 0.50 -17.43 -0.66
C GLU A 61 1.51 -16.56 -1.42
N ILE A 62 1.06 -15.76 -2.38
CA ILE A 62 1.92 -14.81 -3.13
C ILE A 62 2.53 -13.76 -2.20
N VAL A 63 1.78 -13.30 -1.20
CA VAL A 63 2.23 -12.25 -0.26
C VAL A 63 3.25 -12.80 0.73
N LEU A 64 3.05 -14.04 1.18
CA LEU A 64 3.90 -14.69 2.20
C LEU A 64 5.08 -15.47 1.59
N GLN A 65 5.08 -15.70 0.28
CA GLN A 65 6.14 -16.42 -0.42
C GLN A 65 7.50 -15.76 -0.16
N ASP A 66 8.47 -16.58 0.26
CA ASP A 66 9.86 -16.17 0.55
C ASP A 66 10.00 -15.03 1.59
N LEU A 67 8.98 -14.81 2.43
CA LEU A 67 9.03 -13.79 3.47
C LEU A 67 10.16 -14.11 4.46
N GLY A 68 11.09 -13.17 4.60
CA GLY A 68 12.27 -13.30 5.47
C GLY A 68 13.46 -14.02 4.83
N SER A 69 13.31 -14.61 3.63
CA SER A 69 14.41 -15.22 2.87
C SER A 69 14.78 -14.43 1.62
N LYS A 70 13.81 -13.75 0.99
CA LYS A 70 14.02 -12.91 -0.20
C LYS A 70 13.62 -11.46 0.07
N TYR A 71 14.50 -10.53 -0.31
CA TYR A 71 14.25 -9.09 -0.22
C TYR A 71 14.24 -8.47 -1.61
N HIS A 72 13.06 -8.04 -2.06
CA HIS A 72 12.88 -7.40 -3.37
C HIS A 72 13.48 -5.99 -3.50
N LEU A 73 14.14 -5.48 -2.45
CA LEU A 73 14.82 -4.18 -2.49
C LEU A 73 15.87 -4.10 -3.61
N LEU A 74 16.52 -5.22 -3.93
CA LEU A 74 17.51 -5.31 -5.00
C LEU A 74 16.89 -5.36 -6.40
N ASP A 75 15.59 -5.65 -6.51
CA ASP A 75 14.86 -5.73 -7.78
C ASP A 75 14.29 -4.37 -8.22
N MET A 76 14.71 -3.26 -7.59
CA MET A 76 14.23 -1.91 -7.91
C MET A 76 14.78 -1.40 -9.25
N CYS A 77 13.91 -0.77 -10.04
CA CYS A 77 14.26 -0.16 -11.31
C CYS A 77 14.50 1.35 -11.15
N PHE A 78 15.59 1.84 -11.75
CA PHE A 78 15.87 3.26 -11.90
C PHE A 78 15.45 3.73 -13.30
N LYS A 79 14.49 4.65 -13.36
CA LYS A 79 14.01 5.18 -14.64
C LYS A 79 15.07 6.08 -15.29
N PRO A 80 15.40 5.85 -16.58
CA PRO A 80 16.31 6.74 -17.30
C PRO A 80 15.66 8.08 -17.67
N TYR A 81 14.33 8.15 -17.74
CA TYR A 81 13.58 9.33 -18.20
C TYR A 81 12.41 9.68 -17.29
N ALA A 82 12.05 10.97 -17.25
CA ALA A 82 10.97 11.53 -16.43
C ALA A 82 9.56 11.29 -17.05
N THR A 83 9.28 10.05 -17.44
CA THR A 83 8.02 9.66 -18.09
C THR A 83 7.32 8.53 -17.34
N CYS A 84 6.17 8.10 -17.85
CA CYS A 84 5.64 6.78 -17.47
C CYS A 84 6.72 5.71 -17.72
N ALA A 85 6.77 4.70 -16.83
CA ALA A 85 7.66 3.55 -16.99
C ALA A 85 7.21 2.75 -18.21
#